data_AF-A0A3C0HI90-F1
#
_entry.id   AF-A0A3C0HI90-F1
#
_cell.length_a   1.000
_cell.length_b   1.000
_cell.length_c   1.000
_cell.angle_alpha   90.00
_cell.angle_beta   90.00
_cell.angle_gamma   90.00
#
_symmetry.space_group_name_H-M   'P 1'
#
loop_
_entity.id
_entity.type
_entity.pdbx_description
1 polymer ?
#
loop_
_entity_poly.entity_id
_entity_poly.type
_entity_poly.pdbx_seq_one_letter_code
_entity_poly.pdbx_strand_id
1 'polypeptide(L)'
;LMMLDEFFVNDAADALILSRLLEQLFDRGVTLVTTSNVAPQGLYANGLQRARFLPAIALIEKDCVVLRLGSDTDFRLRQLSQADIWHVPIDAEGEAQLAEHFRVLNGIGTCQRGPLSVNGRDIPARALGEGVAWFDFEALCEGPRSAADYIEIASEHHTLLLSGVPTFSDESTDAPRRFIHLVDELYDRSVNLVATAAAQPQGLYKGFKLRIEFERTVSRLIEMRSAEYLARAHRP
;
A
#
# COMPACT_ATOMS: atom_id res chain seq x y z
N LEU A 1 -17.42 -13.14 22.88
CA LEU A 1 -17.24 -12.36 21.63
C LEU A 1 -15.75 -12.33 21.32
N MET A 2 -15.37 -12.85 20.16
CA MET A 2 -14.01 -12.78 19.64
C MET A 2 -14.05 -11.99 18.32
N MET A 3 -13.14 -11.04 18.17
CA MET A 3 -12.97 -10.28 16.94
C MET A 3 -11.60 -10.63 16.37
N LEU A 4 -11.57 -11.10 15.13
CA LEU A 4 -10.35 -11.36 14.38
C LEU A 4 -10.32 -10.41 13.18
N ASP A 5 -9.31 -9.55 13.12
CA ASP A 5 -9.06 -8.79 11.90
C ASP A 5 -8.25 -9.64 10.93
N GLU A 6 -8.49 -9.45 9.64
CA GLU A 6 -7.78 -10.10 8.52
C GLU A 6 -7.62 -11.62 8.65
N PHE A 7 -8.71 -12.36 8.47
CA PHE A 7 -8.68 -13.81 8.45
C PHE A 7 -7.94 -14.34 7.21
N PHE A 8 -6.65 -14.64 7.37
CA PHE A 8 -5.79 -15.14 6.31
C PHE A 8 -5.02 -16.39 6.74
N VAL A 9 -4.83 -17.34 5.81
CA VAL A 9 -4.19 -18.64 6.07
C VAL A 9 -3.08 -18.85 5.05
N ASN A 10 -1.84 -18.94 5.54
CA ASN A 10 -0.65 -19.02 4.69
C ASN A 10 -0.03 -20.42 4.60
N ASP A 11 -0.22 -21.27 5.62
CA ASP A 11 0.36 -22.60 5.61
C ASP A 11 -0.58 -23.69 6.16
N ALA A 12 -0.13 -24.94 6.00
CA ALA A 12 -0.90 -26.13 6.36
C ALA A 12 -1.01 -26.35 7.88
N ALA A 13 -0.07 -25.81 8.67
CA ALA A 13 -0.09 -25.90 10.12
C ALA A 13 -1.12 -24.92 10.70
N ASP A 14 -1.12 -23.68 10.20
CA ASP A 14 -2.11 -22.65 10.52
C ASP A 14 -3.53 -23.14 10.22
N ALA A 15 -3.73 -23.76 9.06
CA ALA A 15 -5.00 -24.34 8.66
C ALA A 15 -5.54 -25.37 9.69
N LEU A 16 -4.67 -26.23 10.23
CA LEU A 16 -5.05 -27.24 11.22
C LEU A 16 -5.38 -26.64 12.58
N ILE A 17 -4.60 -25.64 13.02
CA ILE A 17 -4.84 -24.93 14.28
C ILE A 17 -6.14 -24.16 14.21
N LEU A 18 -6.37 -23.43 13.11
CA LEU A 18 -7.57 -22.64 12.89
C LEU A 18 -8.83 -23.49 12.84
N SER A 19 -8.81 -24.66 12.19
CA SER A 19 -9.97 -25.55 12.18
C SER A 19 -10.38 -25.95 13.59
N ARG A 20 -9.41 -26.36 14.43
CA ARG A 20 -9.69 -26.73 15.82
C ARG A 20 -10.13 -25.54 16.66
N LEU A 21 -9.54 -24.36 16.44
CA LEU A 21 -9.92 -23.15 17.14
C LEU A 21 -11.39 -22.81 16.86
N LEU A 22 -11.79 -22.79 15.58
CA LEU A 22 -13.16 -22.48 15.17
C LEU A 22 -14.17 -23.47 15.74
N GLU A 23 -13.89 -24.78 15.66
CA GLU A 23 -14.71 -25.82 16.30
C GLU A 23 -14.93 -25.51 17.78
N GLN A 24 -13.84 -25.27 18.52
CA GLN A 24 -13.88 -25.05 19.96
C GLN A 24 -14.55 -23.72 20.36
N LEU A 25 -14.49 -22.70 19.50
CA LEU A 25 -15.17 -21.42 19.70
C LEU A 25 -16.69 -21.59 19.52
N PHE A 26 -17.11 -22.22 18.42
CA PHE A 26 -18.53 -22.42 18.14
C PHE A 26 -19.17 -23.39 19.13
N ASP A 27 -18.49 -24.47 19.53
CA ASP A 27 -18.95 -25.41 20.56
C ASP A 27 -19.19 -24.72 21.92
N ARG A 28 -18.44 -23.65 22.21
CA ARG A 28 -18.58 -22.85 23.45
C ARG A 28 -19.56 -21.69 23.32
N GLY A 29 -20.25 -21.56 22.19
CA GLY A 29 -21.17 -20.45 21.93
C GLY A 29 -20.49 -19.09 21.83
N VAL A 30 -19.20 -19.05 21.47
CA VAL A 30 -18.48 -17.79 21.29
C VAL A 30 -18.90 -17.16 19.97
N THR A 31 -19.45 -15.94 20.02
CA THR A 31 -19.68 -15.13 18.82
C THR A 31 -18.35 -14.72 18.20
N LEU A 32 -18.14 -15.10 16.94
CA LEU A 32 -17.00 -14.70 16.11
C LEU A 32 -17.43 -13.55 15.19
N VAL A 33 -16.63 -12.49 15.15
CA VAL A 33 -16.69 -11.44 14.13
C VAL A 33 -15.34 -11.40 13.44
N THR A 34 -15.31 -11.49 12.12
CA THR A 34 -14.05 -11.53 11.38
C THR A 34 -14.15 -10.81 10.04
N THR A 35 -13.06 -10.19 9.61
CA THR A 35 -12.90 -9.59 8.26
C THR A 35 -12.01 -10.50 7.40
N SER A 36 -12.17 -10.44 6.07
CA SER A 36 -11.32 -11.17 5.12
C SER A 36 -11.42 -10.53 3.75
N ASN A 37 -10.29 -10.42 3.05
CA ASN A 37 -10.23 -9.96 1.66
C ASN A 37 -10.71 -11.05 0.66
N VAL A 38 -10.92 -12.28 1.13
CA VAL A 38 -11.34 -13.42 0.32
C VAL A 38 -12.62 -14.02 0.91
N ALA A 39 -13.58 -14.36 0.06
CA ALA A 39 -14.77 -15.09 0.50
C ALA A 39 -14.39 -16.43 1.16
N PRO A 40 -15.18 -16.97 2.10
CA PRO A 40 -14.81 -18.19 2.83
C PRO A 40 -14.37 -19.36 1.94
N GLN A 41 -15.05 -19.56 0.81
CA GLN A 41 -14.71 -20.60 -0.17
C GLN A 41 -13.33 -20.41 -0.82
N GLY A 42 -12.83 -19.19 -0.91
CA GLY A 42 -11.52 -18.88 -1.47
C GLY A 42 -10.38 -18.91 -0.45
N LEU A 43 -10.68 -18.99 0.86
CA LEU A 43 -9.66 -19.03 1.90
C LEU A 43 -8.76 -20.25 1.69
N TYR A 44 -7.44 -20.06 1.58
CA TYR A 44 -6.45 -21.13 1.38
C TYR A 44 -6.61 -21.92 0.05
N ALA A 45 -7.09 -21.27 -1.03
CA ALA A 45 -7.44 -21.93 -2.31
C ALA A 45 -6.30 -22.76 -2.93
N ASN A 46 -5.07 -22.26 -2.87
CA ASN A 46 -3.88 -22.92 -3.43
C ASN A 46 -2.98 -23.55 -2.35
N GLY A 47 -3.52 -23.67 -1.14
CA GLY A 47 -2.77 -24.15 0.01
C GLY A 47 -2.45 -25.63 -0.03
N LEU A 48 -1.26 -26.00 0.44
CA LEU A 48 -0.85 -27.40 0.59
C LEU A 48 -1.83 -28.14 1.52
N GLN A 49 -2.35 -29.29 1.08
CA GLN A 49 -3.35 -30.09 1.82
C GLN A 49 -4.65 -29.34 2.15
N ARG A 50 -5.09 -28.39 1.31
CA ARG A 50 -6.37 -27.67 1.42
C ARG A 50 -7.57 -28.50 1.87
N ALA A 51 -7.66 -29.77 1.45
CA ALA A 51 -8.71 -30.69 1.87
C ALA A 51 -8.89 -30.76 3.40
N ARG A 52 -7.81 -30.59 4.17
CA ARG A 52 -7.83 -30.55 5.64
C ARG A 52 -8.42 -29.27 6.21
N PHE A 53 -8.46 -28.19 5.43
CA PHE A 53 -9.01 -26.90 5.82
C PHE A 53 -10.49 -26.73 5.42
N LEU A 54 -10.99 -27.56 4.49
CA LEU A 54 -12.41 -27.54 4.10
C LEU A 54 -13.40 -27.64 5.28
N PRO A 55 -13.14 -28.42 6.35
CA PRO A 55 -14.00 -28.42 7.54
C PRO A 55 -14.10 -27.05 8.22
N ALA A 56 -13.00 -26.31 8.33
CA ALA A 56 -12.98 -24.96 8.88
C ALA A 56 -13.82 -24.00 8.05
N ILE A 57 -13.71 -24.07 6.71
CA ILE A 57 -14.54 -23.29 5.78
C ILE A 57 -16.01 -23.62 5.99
N ALA A 58 -16.35 -24.92 6.09
CA ALA A 58 -17.73 -25.36 6.31
C ALA A 58 -18.31 -24.84 7.64
N LEU A 59 -17.49 -24.76 8.70
CA LEU A 59 -17.91 -24.18 9.98
C LEU A 59 -18.17 -22.68 9.85
N ILE A 60 -17.29 -21.93 9.17
CA ILE A 60 -17.50 -20.51 8.91
C ILE A 60 -18.78 -20.29 8.10
N GLU A 61 -19.00 -21.05 7.02
CA GLU A 61 -20.19 -20.90 6.18
C GLU A 61 -21.49 -21.30 6.89
N LYS A 62 -21.42 -22.25 7.82
CA LYS A 62 -22.57 -22.72 8.59
C LYS A 62 -22.92 -21.77 9.74
N ASP A 63 -21.92 -21.35 10.52
CA ASP A 63 -22.10 -20.69 11.81
C ASP A 63 -21.84 -19.17 11.75
N CYS A 64 -21.37 -18.63 10.62
CA CYS A 64 -21.23 -17.17 10.40
C CYS A 64 -22.15 -16.65 9.28
N VAL A 65 -22.60 -15.40 9.45
CA VAL A 65 -23.27 -14.66 8.38
C VAL A 65 -22.22 -13.94 7.54
N VAL A 66 -22.07 -14.34 6.28
CA VAL A 66 -21.11 -13.72 5.36
C VAL A 66 -21.68 -12.41 4.84
N LEU A 67 -21.21 -11.30 5.41
CA LEU A 67 -21.48 -9.97 4.90
C LEU A 67 -20.41 -9.61 3.86
N ARG A 68 -20.79 -9.60 2.59
CA ARG A 68 -19.93 -9.01 1.56
C ARG A 68 -19.96 -7.50 1.72
N LEU A 69 -18.86 -6.94 2.19
CA LEU A 69 -18.59 -5.51 2.09
C LEU A 69 -18.24 -5.19 0.63
N GLY A 70 -19.19 -5.42 -0.28
CA GLY A 70 -19.11 -4.93 -1.64
C GLY A 70 -19.37 -3.43 -1.58
N SER A 71 -18.31 -2.64 -1.49
CA SER A 71 -18.47 -1.24 -1.80
C SER A 71 -18.49 -1.13 -3.33
N ASP A 72 -19.66 -0.88 -3.93
CA ASP A 72 -19.75 -0.37 -5.32
C ASP A 72 -18.93 0.92 -5.49
N THR A 73 -18.54 1.54 -4.37
CA THR A 73 -17.67 2.70 -4.28
C THR A 73 -16.45 2.33 -3.47
N ASP A 74 -15.33 2.01 -4.10
CA ASP A 74 -14.05 1.94 -3.39
C ASP A 74 -13.81 3.29 -2.71
N PHE A 75 -13.99 3.33 -1.39
CA PHE A 75 -13.94 4.56 -0.62
C PHE A 75 -12.53 5.19 -0.69
N ARG A 76 -11.50 4.36 -0.89
CA ARG A 76 -10.12 4.83 -1.14
C ARG A 76 -10.02 5.51 -2.50
N LEU A 77 -10.55 4.87 -3.56
CA LEU A 77 -10.61 5.44 -4.90
C LEU A 77 -11.35 6.79 -4.91
N ARG A 78 -12.49 6.87 -4.23
CA ARG A 78 -13.30 8.09 -4.18
C ARG A 78 -12.55 9.24 -3.50
N GLN A 79 -11.79 8.94 -2.45
CA GLN A 79 -10.97 9.93 -1.75
C GLN A 79 -9.78 10.38 -2.61
N LEU A 80 -9.04 9.45 -3.20
CA LEU A 80 -7.90 9.77 -4.08
C LEU A 80 -8.33 10.51 -5.35
N SER A 81 -9.51 10.20 -5.90
CA SER A 81 -10.05 10.88 -7.09
C SER A 81 -10.55 12.30 -6.80
N GLN A 82 -10.88 12.61 -5.54
CA GLN A 82 -11.30 13.94 -5.10
C GLN A 82 -10.14 14.77 -4.52
N ALA A 83 -9.06 14.11 -4.11
CA ALA A 83 -7.87 14.70 -3.54
C ALA A 83 -6.95 15.28 -4.62
N ASP A 84 -6.32 16.42 -4.33
CA ASP A 84 -5.13 16.82 -5.09
C ASP A 84 -3.96 15.95 -4.65
N ILE A 85 -3.70 14.88 -5.40
CA ILE A 85 -2.66 13.91 -5.06
C ILE A 85 -1.24 14.37 -5.47
N TRP A 86 -1.12 15.55 -6.08
CA TRP A 86 0.17 16.16 -6.43
C TRP A 86 0.17 17.66 -6.12
N HIS A 87 0.57 18.00 -4.91
CA HIS A 87 0.57 19.38 -4.43
C HIS A 87 1.86 20.13 -4.83
N VAL A 88 1.70 21.35 -5.31
CA VAL A 88 2.79 22.26 -5.70
C VAL A 88 2.42 23.69 -5.28
N PRO A 89 3.32 24.46 -4.63
CA PRO A 89 4.71 24.14 -4.30
C PRO A 89 4.85 23.33 -2.99
N ILE A 90 6.09 23.02 -2.59
CA ILE A 90 6.36 22.47 -1.25
C ILE A 90 6.09 23.57 -0.22
N ASP A 91 4.99 23.47 0.51
CA ASP A 91 4.58 24.41 1.54
C ASP A 91 3.87 23.70 2.70
N ALA A 92 3.50 24.47 3.72
CA ALA A 92 2.82 23.95 4.90
C ALA A 92 1.39 23.44 4.61
N GLU A 93 0.77 23.94 3.54
CA GLU A 93 -0.57 23.51 3.13
C GLU A 93 -0.51 22.09 2.55
N GLY A 94 0.43 21.83 1.65
CA GLY A 94 0.64 20.51 1.07
C GLY A 94 1.01 19.45 2.11
N GLU A 95 1.84 19.81 3.10
CA GLU A 95 2.17 18.91 4.20
C GLU A 95 0.96 18.62 5.10
N ALA A 96 0.10 19.60 5.33
CA ALA A 96 -1.17 19.38 6.04
C ALA A 96 -2.14 18.49 5.25
N GLN A 97 -2.19 18.66 3.92
CA GLN A 97 -2.99 17.79 3.04
C GLN A 97 -2.46 16.35 3.03
N LEU A 98 -1.14 16.14 2.97
CA LEU A 98 -0.54 14.80 3.09
C LEU A 98 -0.88 14.15 4.44
N ALA A 99 -0.81 14.90 5.54
CA ALA A 99 -1.17 14.39 6.86
C ALA A 99 -2.64 13.95 6.92
N GLU A 100 -3.54 14.73 6.32
CA GLU A 100 -4.95 14.40 6.24
C GLU A 100 -5.20 13.18 5.33
N HIS A 101 -4.58 13.12 4.15
CA HIS A 101 -4.65 11.96 3.28
C HIS A 101 -4.16 10.70 3.98
N PHE A 102 -3.03 10.77 4.71
CA PHE A 102 -2.54 9.64 5.50
C PHE A 102 -3.60 9.16 6.51
N ARG A 103 -4.15 10.09 7.29
CA ARG A 103 -5.15 9.79 8.33
C ARG A 103 -6.39 9.13 7.74
N VAL A 104 -6.88 9.63 6.62
CA VAL A 104 -8.09 9.12 5.98
C VAL A 104 -7.83 7.77 5.31
N LEU A 105 -6.70 7.60 4.62
CA LEU A 105 -6.33 6.35 3.92
C LEU A 105 -5.99 5.21 4.87
N ASN A 106 -5.32 5.52 6.00
CA ASN A 106 -5.05 4.56 7.06
C ASN A 106 -6.31 4.20 7.88
N GLY A 107 -7.33 5.07 7.87
CA GLY A 107 -8.58 4.84 8.61
C GLY A 107 -8.36 4.71 10.11
N ILE A 108 -8.90 3.64 10.70
CA ILE A 108 -8.74 3.28 12.13
C ILE A 108 -7.51 2.40 12.40
N GLY A 109 -6.69 2.12 11.38
CA GLY A 109 -5.52 1.25 11.49
C GLY A 109 -4.45 1.81 12.43
N THR A 110 -3.59 0.92 12.95
CA THR A 110 -2.47 1.32 13.81
C THR A 110 -1.49 2.19 13.04
N CYS A 111 -1.21 3.38 13.57
CA CYS A 111 -0.16 4.25 13.05
C CYS A 111 1.12 4.05 13.88
N GLN A 112 2.18 3.56 13.24
CA GLN A 112 3.49 3.46 13.84
C GLN A 112 4.38 4.61 13.37
N ARG A 113 5.06 5.24 14.32
CA ARG A 113 6.14 6.20 14.04
C ARG A 113 7.46 5.48 14.30
N GLY A 114 8.27 5.32 13.26
CA GLY A 114 9.51 4.57 13.32
C GLY A 114 10.01 4.23 11.91
N PRO A 115 11.25 3.77 11.78
CA PRO A 115 11.76 3.38 10.48
C PRO A 115 11.05 2.13 9.97
N LEU A 116 10.88 2.04 8.64
CA LEU A 116 10.54 0.80 7.97
C LEU A 116 11.84 0.01 7.77
N SER A 117 11.90 -1.22 8.29
CA SER A 117 13.04 -2.11 8.06
C SER A 117 12.84 -2.87 6.75
N VAL A 118 13.68 -2.57 5.76
CA VAL A 118 13.61 -3.10 4.39
C VAL A 118 14.95 -3.71 4.04
N ASN A 119 15.00 -4.97 3.61
CA ASN A 119 16.25 -5.69 3.30
C ASN A 119 17.35 -5.54 4.37
N GLY A 120 16.98 -5.52 5.65
CA GLY A 120 17.91 -5.34 6.78
C GLY A 120 18.46 -3.92 6.94
N ARG A 121 17.82 -2.92 6.34
CA ARG A 121 18.15 -1.49 6.47
C ARG A 121 16.94 -0.71 6.97
N ASP A 122 17.19 0.20 7.89
CA ASP A 122 16.16 1.10 8.37
C ASP A 122 15.99 2.29 7.41
N ILE A 123 14.74 2.53 7.02
CA ILE A 123 14.32 3.67 6.20
C ILE A 123 13.48 4.59 7.09
N PRO A 124 13.93 5.81 7.39
CA PRO A 124 13.14 6.75 8.19
C PRO A 124 11.78 7.00 7.55
N ALA A 125 10.71 6.58 8.21
CA ALA A 125 9.34 6.87 7.82
C ALA A 125 8.74 7.91 8.76
N ARG A 126 7.93 8.81 8.20
CA ARG A 126 7.15 9.77 9.00
C ARG A 126 6.01 9.08 9.72
N ALA A 127 5.34 8.18 9.01
CA ALA A 127 4.28 7.36 9.53
C ALA A 127 4.11 6.10 8.68
N LEU A 128 3.84 4.99 9.35
CA LEU A 128 3.49 3.72 8.74
C LEU A 128 2.10 3.33 9.23
N GLY A 129 1.26 2.96 8.29
CA GLY A 129 -0.09 2.46 8.49
C GLY A 129 -0.26 1.09 7.86
N GLU A 130 -1.47 0.55 7.94
CA GLU A 130 -1.80 -0.74 7.32
C GLU A 130 -1.90 -0.56 5.79
N GLY A 131 -0.87 -0.99 5.05
CA GLY A 131 -0.78 -0.83 3.60
C GLY A 131 -0.52 0.60 3.10
N VAL A 132 -0.26 1.55 4.01
CA VAL A 132 0.01 2.97 3.68
C VAL A 132 1.32 3.42 4.33
N ALA A 133 2.25 3.97 3.55
CA ALA A 133 3.51 4.50 4.09
C ALA A 133 3.73 5.96 3.71
N TRP A 134 4.30 6.73 4.63
CA TRP A 134 4.66 8.13 4.41
C TRP A 134 6.14 8.37 4.67
N PHE A 135 6.85 8.85 3.64
CA PHE A 135 8.28 9.14 3.67
C PHE A 135 8.59 10.58 3.26
N ASP A 136 9.75 11.07 3.71
CA ASP A 136 10.43 12.21 3.09
C ASP A 136 11.19 11.76 1.83
N PHE A 137 11.26 12.62 0.82
CA PHE A 137 12.01 12.35 -0.41
C PHE A 137 13.45 11.91 -0.14
N GLU A 138 14.12 12.58 0.79
CA GLU A 138 15.52 12.30 1.16
C GLU A 138 15.71 10.85 1.64
N ALA A 139 14.76 10.31 2.42
CA ALA A 139 14.84 8.96 2.97
C ALA A 139 14.82 7.87 1.87
N LEU A 140 14.08 8.12 0.79
CA LEU A 140 13.93 7.19 -0.34
C LEU A 140 14.92 7.45 -1.48
N CYS A 141 15.36 8.70 -1.69
CA CYS A 141 16.07 9.09 -2.90
C CYS A 141 17.44 9.74 -2.68
N GLU A 142 17.85 10.09 -1.45
CA GLU A 142 19.20 10.63 -1.18
C GLU A 142 20.11 9.61 -0.47
N GLY A 143 19.53 8.59 0.18
CA GLY A 143 20.27 7.51 0.82
C GLY A 143 20.73 6.36 -0.11
N PRO A 144 21.44 5.36 0.43
CA PRO A 144 21.88 4.17 -0.30
C PRO A 144 20.72 3.20 -0.52
N ARG A 145 19.82 3.55 -1.44
CA ARG A 145 18.67 2.73 -1.83
C ARG A 145 18.93 1.96 -3.11
N SER A 146 18.39 0.76 -3.17
CA SER A 146 18.48 -0.19 -4.27
C SER A 146 17.09 -0.49 -4.83
N ALA A 147 17.05 -1.10 -6.02
CA ALA A 147 15.79 -1.55 -6.61
C ALA A 147 15.02 -2.53 -5.70
N ALA A 148 15.74 -3.40 -4.97
CA ALA A 148 15.13 -4.34 -4.03
C ALA A 148 14.36 -3.62 -2.90
N ASP A 149 14.84 -2.47 -2.46
CA ASP A 149 14.17 -1.69 -1.42
C ASP A 149 12.83 -1.14 -1.93
N TYR A 150 12.78 -0.67 -3.17
CA TYR A 150 11.54 -0.17 -3.77
C TYR A 150 10.53 -1.29 -4.04
N ILE A 151 11.00 -2.47 -4.45
CA ILE A 151 10.14 -3.65 -4.65
C ILE A 151 9.45 -4.01 -3.34
N GLU A 152 10.19 -4.11 -2.24
CA GLU A 152 9.64 -4.48 -0.93
C GLU A 152 8.65 -3.41 -0.43
N ILE A 153 9.02 -2.12 -0.51
CA ILE A 153 8.09 -1.02 -0.17
C ILE A 153 6.81 -1.11 -0.98
N ALA A 154 6.92 -1.28 -2.31
CA ALA A 154 5.77 -1.31 -3.21
C ALA A 154 4.96 -2.61 -3.11
N SER A 155 5.54 -3.72 -2.66
CA SER A 155 4.85 -4.98 -2.42
C SER A 155 4.05 -4.96 -1.11
N GLU A 156 4.52 -4.25 -0.08
CA GLU A 156 3.85 -4.15 1.21
C GLU A 156 2.79 -3.04 1.29
N HIS A 157 2.93 -1.98 0.47
CA HIS A 157 2.10 -0.79 0.58
C HIS A 157 1.33 -0.51 -0.71
N HIS A 158 0.00 -0.46 -0.61
CA HIS A 158 -0.89 -0.08 -1.71
C HIS A 158 -0.92 1.43 -1.97
N THR A 159 -0.51 2.24 -0.98
CA THR A 159 -0.41 3.71 -1.13
C THR A 159 0.87 4.24 -0.48
N LEU A 160 1.59 5.09 -1.21
CA LEU A 160 2.79 5.77 -0.75
C LEU A 160 2.57 7.29 -0.77
N LEU A 161 2.88 7.94 0.35
CA LEU A 161 2.91 9.38 0.51
C LEU A 161 4.38 9.85 0.51
N LEU A 162 4.68 10.86 -0.30
CA LEU A 162 6.04 11.37 -0.48
C LEU A 162 6.12 12.88 -0.26
N SER A 163 6.75 13.29 0.83
CA SER A 163 6.98 14.70 1.15
C SER A 163 8.21 15.26 0.45
N GLY A 164 8.06 16.41 -0.18
CA GLY A 164 9.16 17.31 -0.53
C GLY A 164 9.98 16.90 -1.75
N VAL A 165 9.34 16.43 -2.83
CA VAL A 165 10.05 16.08 -4.07
C VAL A 165 10.68 17.33 -4.72
N PRO A 166 12.02 17.45 -4.79
CA PRO A 166 12.68 18.64 -5.31
C PRO A 166 12.64 18.69 -6.85
N THR A 167 13.02 19.83 -7.43
CA THR A 167 13.38 19.86 -8.86
C THR A 167 14.80 19.33 -9.05
N PHE A 168 14.99 18.60 -10.14
CA PHE A 168 16.24 17.95 -10.51
C PHE A 168 16.99 18.71 -11.60
N SER A 169 18.32 18.62 -11.57
CA SER A 169 19.25 19.19 -12.55
C SER A 169 20.32 18.16 -12.94
N ASP A 170 21.21 18.52 -13.86
CA ASP A 170 22.33 17.64 -14.28
C ASP A 170 23.51 17.61 -13.28
N GLU A 171 23.42 18.35 -12.18
CA GLU A 171 24.44 18.42 -11.12
C GLU A 171 24.56 17.10 -10.36
N SER A 172 23.43 16.41 -10.15
CA SER A 172 23.38 15.07 -9.56
C SER A 172 22.42 14.19 -10.36
N THR A 173 22.89 13.01 -10.76
CA THR A 173 22.05 12.01 -11.45
C THR A 173 21.53 10.91 -10.53
N ASP A 174 22.01 10.85 -9.29
CA ASP A 174 21.74 9.72 -8.40
C ASP A 174 20.32 9.78 -7.83
N ALA A 175 19.92 10.90 -7.25
CA ALA A 175 18.57 11.11 -6.73
C ALA A 175 17.49 11.05 -7.84
N PRO A 176 17.67 11.69 -9.01
CA PRO A 176 16.71 11.53 -10.11
C PRO A 176 16.59 10.09 -10.61
N ARG A 177 17.69 9.34 -10.73
CA ARG A 177 17.64 7.91 -11.12
C ARG A 177 16.90 7.06 -10.10
N ARG A 178 17.13 7.30 -8.81
CA ARG A 178 16.42 6.62 -7.72
C ARG A 178 14.93 6.96 -7.72
N PHE A 179 14.57 8.22 -7.97
CA PHE A 179 13.17 8.63 -8.12
C PHE A 179 12.51 7.96 -9.34
N ILE A 180 13.20 7.86 -10.48
CA ILE A 180 12.72 7.11 -11.65
C ILE A 180 12.46 5.65 -11.27
N HIS A 181 13.40 4.99 -10.60
CA HIS A 181 13.22 3.59 -10.17
C HIS A 181 12.06 3.42 -9.19
N LEU A 182 11.91 4.33 -8.22
CA LEU A 182 10.79 4.33 -7.30
C LEU A 182 9.46 4.43 -8.06
N VAL A 183 9.30 5.43 -8.94
CA VAL A 183 8.06 5.62 -9.70
C VAL A 183 7.76 4.43 -10.61
N ASP A 184 8.79 3.88 -11.26
CA ASP A 184 8.64 2.71 -12.13
C ASP A 184 8.08 1.52 -11.35
N GLU A 185 8.61 1.28 -10.15
CA GLU A 185 8.19 0.19 -9.27
C GLU A 185 6.77 0.39 -8.72
N LEU A 186 6.45 1.60 -8.27
CA LEU A 186 5.10 1.95 -7.81
C LEU A 186 4.08 1.78 -8.95
N TYR A 187 4.44 2.19 -10.17
CA TYR A 187 3.59 2.09 -11.35
C TYR A 187 3.29 0.63 -11.71
N ASP A 188 4.31 -0.22 -11.78
CA ASP A 188 4.17 -1.62 -12.19
C ASP A 188 3.30 -2.41 -11.21
N ARG A 189 3.36 -2.05 -9.93
CA ARG A 189 2.57 -2.65 -8.83
C ARG A 189 1.23 -1.99 -8.57
N SER A 190 0.85 -0.97 -9.34
CA SER A 190 -0.40 -0.23 -9.15
C SER A 190 -0.50 0.39 -7.75
N VAL A 191 0.61 0.90 -7.21
CA VAL A 191 0.65 1.65 -5.95
C VAL A 191 0.22 3.09 -6.22
N ASN A 192 -0.65 3.61 -5.36
CA ASN A 192 -1.09 5.01 -5.42
C ASN A 192 0.00 5.92 -4.84
N LEU A 193 0.37 6.98 -5.56
CA LEU A 193 1.35 7.97 -5.11
C LEU A 193 0.65 9.30 -4.81
N VAL A 194 0.84 9.80 -3.59
CA VAL A 194 0.42 11.15 -3.17
C VAL A 194 1.68 11.93 -2.79
N ALA A 195 1.91 13.11 -3.35
CA ALA A 195 3.17 13.81 -3.11
C ALA A 195 3.04 15.33 -2.99
N THR A 196 3.95 15.94 -2.24
CA THR A 196 4.28 17.37 -2.34
C THR A 196 5.55 17.55 -3.16
N ALA A 197 5.55 18.49 -4.10
CA ALA A 197 6.66 18.67 -5.02
C ALA A 197 6.96 20.14 -5.32
N ALA A 198 8.21 20.43 -5.67
CA ALA A 198 8.67 21.77 -6.00
C ALA A 198 8.15 22.26 -7.37
N ALA A 199 7.70 21.34 -8.23
CA ALA A 199 7.14 21.64 -9.54
C ALA A 199 6.12 20.58 -9.97
N GLN A 200 5.31 20.89 -10.99
CA GLN A 200 4.50 19.89 -11.70
C GLN A 200 5.40 18.86 -12.39
N PRO A 201 4.92 17.63 -12.68
CA PRO A 201 5.74 16.56 -13.24
C PRO A 201 6.57 16.98 -14.46
N GLN A 202 5.98 17.73 -15.39
CA GLN A 202 6.65 18.23 -16.60
C GLN A 202 7.81 19.20 -16.31
N GLY A 203 7.79 19.87 -15.16
CA GLY A 203 8.81 20.84 -14.74
C GLY A 203 9.79 20.31 -13.69
N LEU A 204 9.68 19.02 -13.33
CA LEU A 204 10.44 18.44 -12.23
C LEU A 204 11.91 18.20 -12.60
N TYR A 205 12.23 17.90 -13.87
CA TYR A 205 13.61 17.73 -14.36
C TYR A 205 13.99 18.84 -15.35
N LYS A 206 15.04 19.60 -15.02
CA LYS A 206 15.54 20.73 -15.84
C LYS A 206 16.83 20.40 -16.60
N GLY A 207 17.32 19.17 -16.48
CA GLY A 207 18.56 18.72 -17.12
C GLY A 207 18.38 18.17 -18.55
N PHE A 208 19.47 17.61 -19.06
CA PHE A 208 19.55 16.94 -20.37
C PHE A 208 19.96 15.46 -20.24
N LYS A 209 20.73 15.08 -19.21
CA LYS A 209 21.35 13.75 -19.11
C LYS A 209 20.35 12.59 -19.02
N LEU A 210 19.26 12.78 -18.29
CA LEU A 210 18.22 11.77 -18.03
C LEU A 210 16.89 12.12 -18.70
N ARG A 211 16.89 13.01 -19.70
CA ARG A 211 15.66 13.58 -20.24
C ARG A 211 14.70 12.50 -20.76
N ILE A 212 15.22 11.51 -21.48
CA ILE A 212 14.41 10.45 -22.09
C ILE A 212 13.76 9.57 -21.01
N GLU A 213 14.54 9.15 -20.02
CA GLU A 213 14.04 8.35 -18.91
C GLU A 213 13.03 9.14 -18.07
N PHE A 214 13.30 10.42 -17.84
CA PHE A 214 12.42 11.29 -17.06
C PHE A 214 11.12 11.62 -17.80
N GLU A 215 11.13 11.78 -19.12
CA GLU A 215 9.90 11.92 -19.93
C GLU A 215 8.96 10.73 -19.73
N ARG A 216 9.51 9.50 -19.69
CA ARG A 216 8.73 8.28 -19.36
C ARG A 216 8.16 8.33 -17.95
N THR A 217 8.96 8.76 -16.97
CA THR A 217 8.51 8.95 -15.58
C THR A 217 7.39 10.00 -15.48
N VAL A 218 7.47 11.09 -16.24
CA VAL A 218 6.41 12.11 -16.30
C VAL A 218 5.10 11.51 -16.84
N SER A 219 5.16 10.71 -17.92
CA SER A 219 3.97 10.03 -18.43
C SER A 219 3.34 9.11 -17.38
N ARG A 220 4.16 8.34 -16.65
CA ARG A 220 3.69 7.49 -15.54
C ARG A 220 3.04 8.31 -14.44
N LEU A 221 3.69 9.38 -13.96
CA LEU A 221 3.14 10.26 -12.92
C LEU A 221 1.79 10.88 -13.32
N ILE A 222 1.62 11.23 -14.61
CA ILE A 222 0.34 11.74 -15.12
C ILE A 222 -0.71 10.62 -15.14
N GLU A 223 -0.36 9.42 -15.63
CA GLU A 223 -1.28 8.29 -15.66
C GLU A 223 -1.70 7.84 -14.25
N MET A 224 -0.77 7.85 -13.28
CA MET A 224 -1.03 7.52 -11.87
C MET A 224 -2.09 8.41 -11.22
N ARG A 225 -2.35 9.59 -11.80
CA ARG A 225 -3.39 10.54 -11.34
C ARG A 225 -4.76 10.31 -11.99
N SER A 226 -4.85 9.41 -12.97
CA SER A 226 -6.12 9.11 -13.63
C SER A 226 -7.01 8.24 -12.75
N ALA A 227 -8.33 8.45 -12.85
CA ALA A 227 -9.30 7.61 -12.15
C ALA A 227 -9.16 6.11 -12.54
N GLU A 228 -8.76 5.84 -13.78
CA GLU A 228 -8.51 4.49 -14.30
C GLU A 228 -7.34 3.81 -13.58
N TYR A 229 -6.25 4.54 -13.32
CA TYR A 229 -5.11 4.01 -12.57
C TYR A 229 -5.45 3.84 -11.10
N LEU A 230 -6.06 4.84 -10.48
CA LEU A 230 -6.41 4.79 -9.06
C LEU A 230 -7.38 3.63 -8.74
N ALA A 231 -8.17 3.20 -9.73
CA ALA A 231 -9.09 2.07 -9.61
C ALA A 231 -8.42 0.69 -9.79
N ARG A 232 -7.13 0.64 -10.13
CA ARG A 232 -6.40 -0.62 -10.27
C ARG A 232 -6.19 -1.24 -8.90
N ALA A 233 -6.37 -2.56 -8.83
CA ALA A 233 -5.98 -3.32 -7.65
C ALA A 233 -4.46 -3.36 -7.53
N HIS A 234 -3.97 -3.13 -6.31
CA HIS A 234 -2.57 -3.27 -5.95
C HIS A 234 -2.05 -4.69 -6.23
N ARG A 235 -0.81 -4.79 -6.68
CA ARG A 235 -0.14 -6.04 -7.05
C ARG A 235 1.05 -6.28 -6.11
N PRO A 236 0.88 -7.10 -5.07
CA PRO A 236 1.96 -7.43 -4.14
C PRO A 236 3.07 -8.26 -4.80
#